data_AF-A0A2G2YLW3-F1
#
_entry.id   AF-A0A2G2YLW3-F1
#
_cell.length_a   1.000
_cell.length_b   1.000
_cell.length_c   1.000
_cell.angle_alpha   90.00
_cell.angle_beta   90.00
_cell.angle_gamma   90.00
#
_symmetry.space_group_name_H-M   'P 1'
#
loop_
_entity.id
_entity.type
_entity.pdbx_description
1 polymer ?
#
loop_
_entity_poly.entity_id
_entity_poly.type
_entity_poly.pdbx_seq_one_letter_code
_entity_poly.pdbx_strand_id
1 'polypeptide(L)' 'MFFLKVTLEELRLKRMAVSDESLEFWAKLFQGFKVLSLLSCDGFTTDGISSIATHCK' A
#
# COMPACT_ATOMS: atom_id res chain seq x y z
N MET A 1 24.79 5.08 3.25
CA MET A 1 23.79 5.19 2.18
C MET A 1 23.67 3.85 1.46
N PHE A 2 23.22 2.82 2.18
CA PHE A 2 22.88 1.50 1.64
C PHE A 2 21.51 1.16 2.21
N PHE A 3 20.47 1.82 1.72
CA PHE A 3 19.14 1.24 1.85
C PHE A 3 19.06 0.18 0.76
N LEU A 4 19.21 -1.09 1.16
CA LEU A 4 18.73 -2.21 0.37
C LEU A 4 17.33 -1.84 -0.13
N LYS A 5 17.18 -1.68 -1.45
CA LYS A 5 15.89 -1.45 -2.09
C LYS A 5 15.10 -2.75 -1.98
N VAL A 6 14.52 -3.00 -0.82
CA VAL A 6 13.58 -4.12 -0.61
C VAL A 6 12.35 -3.77 -1.41
N THR A 7 12.16 -4.46 -2.53
CA THR A 7 10.96 -4.38 -3.34
C THR A 7 9.92 -5.31 -2.72
N LEU A 8 9.00 -4.73 -1.94
CA LEU A 8 7.80 -5.43 -1.54
C LEU A 8 6.92 -5.59 -2.79
N GLU A 9 6.75 -6.81 -3.28
CA GLU A 9 5.91 -7.07 -4.46
C GLU A 9 4.45 -7.32 -4.07
N GLU A 10 4.20 -7.83 -2.87
CA GLU A 10 2.88 -8.27 -2.44
C GLU A 10 2.63 -7.99 -0.96
N LEU A 11 1.46 -7.42 -0.66
CA LEU A 11 0.96 -7.23 0.70
C LEU A 11 -0.48 -7.71 0.79
N ARG A 12 -0.74 -8.60 1.75
CA ARG A 12 -2.08 -9.12 2.03
C ARG A 12 -2.40 -8.88 3.50
N LEU A 13 -3.40 -8.06 3.75
CA LEU A 13 -3.91 -7.77 5.09
C LEU A 13 -5.33 -8.32 5.22
N LYS A 14 -5.65 -8.80 6.43
CA LYS A 14 -6.96 -9.35 6.75
C LYS A 14 -7.41 -8.83 8.10
N ARG A 15 -8.63 -8.26 8.17
CA ARG A 15 -9.24 -7.75 9.42
C ARG A 15 -8.33 -6.75 10.15
N MET A 16 -7.78 -5.81 9.39
CA MET A 16 -6.93 -4.73 9.90
C MET A 16 -7.62 -3.39 9.70
N ALA A 17 -7.39 -2.46 10.63
CA ALA A 17 -7.64 -1.04 10.40
C ALA A 17 -6.47 -0.45 9.61
N VAL A 18 -6.77 0.14 8.45
CA VAL A 18 -5.80 0.72 7.51
C VAL A 18 -6.26 2.14 7.20
N SER A 19 -5.40 3.15 7.42
CA SER A 19 -5.72 4.54 7.10
C SER A 19 -5.28 4.93 5.69
N ASP A 20 -5.85 6.01 5.15
CA ASP A 20 -5.42 6.60 3.88
C ASP A 20 -3.93 7.01 3.90
N GLU A 21 -3.45 7.53 5.03
CA GLU A 21 -2.03 7.86 5.24
C GLU A 21 -1.14 6.62 5.10
N SER A 22 -1.60 5.46 5.58
CA SER A 22 -0.86 4.20 5.44
C SER A 22 -0.76 3.79 3.96
N LEU A 23 -1.86 3.91 3.21
CA LEU A 23 -1.89 3.61 1.78
C LEU A 23 -0.96 4.54 0.99
N GLU A 24 -0.97 5.83 1.28
CA GLU A 24 -0.09 6.81 0.63
C GLU A 24 1.39 6.53 0.94
N PHE A 25 1.71 6.15 2.18
CA PHE A 25 3.06 5.76 2.57
C PHE A 25 3.54 4.52 1.82
N TRP A 26 2.70 3.49 1.71
CA TRP A 26 3.02 2.28 0.95
C TRP A 26 3.21 2.57 -0.54
N ALA A 27 2.35 3.40 -1.12
CA ALA A 27 2.44 3.85 -2.52
C ALA A 27 3.81 4.49 -2.84
N LYS A 28 4.34 5.28 -1.90
CA LYS A 28 5.63 5.98 -2.06
C LYS A 28 6.84 5.08 -1.81
N LEU A 29 6.76 4.19 -0.81
CA LEU A 29 7.87 3.31 -0.44
C LEU A 29 8.03 2.12 -1.38
N PHE A 30 6.92 1.52 -1.81
CA PHE A 30 6.93 0.26 -2.54
C PHE A 30 6.57 0.49 -4.01
N GLN A 31 7.46 1.11 -4.77
CA GLN A 31 7.27 1.32 -6.21
C GLN A 31 7.23 0.02 -7.04
N GLY A 32 7.60 -1.14 -6.44
CA GLY A 32 7.57 -2.46 -7.07
C GLY A 32 6.33 -3.30 -6.73
N PHE A 33 5.30 -2.68 -6.17
CA PHE A 33 4.11 -3.37 -5.69
C PHE A 33 3.27 -3.90 -6.85
N LYS A 34 3.06 -5.22 -6.87
CA LYS A 34 2.23 -5.91 -7.86
C LYS A 34 0.87 -6.27 -7.30
N VAL A 35 0.77 -6.58 -5.99
CA VAL A 35 -0.46 -7.08 -5.38
C VAL A 35 -0.72 -6.42 -4.03
N LEU A 36 -1.88 -5.75 -3.93
CA LEU A 36 -2.48 -5.30 -2.67
C LEU A 36 -3.79 -6.07 -2.43
N SER A 37 -3.89 -6.77 -1.30
CA SER A 37 -5.13 -7.44 -0.91
C SER A 37 -5.57 -6.99 0.48
N LEU A 38 -6.74 -6.35 0.55
CA LEU A 38 -7.35 -5.88 1.79
C LEU A 38 -8.64 -6.66 2.03
N LEU A 39 -8.56 -7.74 2.82
CA LEU A 39 -9.70 -8.62 3.07
C LEU A 39 -10.38 -8.24 4.39
N SER A 40 -11.61 -7.72 4.30
CA SER A 40 -12.36 -7.26 5.48
C SER A 40 -11.58 -6.24 6.32
N CYS A 41 -10.86 -5.34 5.67
CA CYS A 41 -10.18 -4.21 6.31
C CYS A 41 -11.09 -2.97 6.29
N ASP A 42 -10.86 -2.05 7.22
CA ASP A 42 -11.60 -0.79 7.38
C ASP A 42 -10.65 0.40 7.63
N GLY A 43 -11.20 1.61 7.76
CA GLY A 43 -10.43 2.81 8.12
C GLY A 43 -9.86 3.63 6.96
N PHE A 44 -10.03 3.17 5.71
CA PHE A 44 -9.59 3.87 4.50
C PHE A 44 -10.79 4.32 3.64
N THR A 45 -10.55 5.28 2.79
CA THR A 45 -11.50 5.83 1.83
C THR A 45 -11.04 5.58 0.39
N THR A 46 -11.81 6.09 -0.57
CA THR A 46 -11.42 6.08 -1.99
C THR A 46 -10.16 6.88 -2.27
N ASP A 47 -9.85 7.89 -1.45
CA ASP A 47 -8.68 8.74 -1.65
C ASP A 47 -7.38 7.99 -1.36
N GLY A 48 -7.37 7.17 -0.30
CA GLY A 48 -6.25 6.28 -0.01
C GLY A 48 -6.01 5.26 -1.13
N ILE A 49 -7.07 4.66 -1.71
CA ILE A 49 -6.92 3.74 -2.85
C ILE A 49 -6.39 4.48 -4.09
N SER A 50 -6.87 5.69 -4.36
CA SER A 50 -6.40 6.53 -5.47
C SER A 50 -4.89 6.81 -5.38
N SER A 51 -4.36 6.97 -4.15
CA SER A 51 -2.93 7.14 -3.92
C SER A 51 -2.09 5.95 -4.39
N ILE A 52 -2.58 4.71 -4.17
CA ILE A 52 -1.94 3.48 -4.64
C ILE A 52 -1.95 3.42 -6.17
N ALA A 53 -3.10 3.68 -6.80
CA ALA A 53 -3.24 3.66 -8.26
C ALA A 53 -2.37 4.71 -8.98
N THR A 54 -2.04 5.81 -8.29
CA THR A 54 -1.20 6.87 -8.85
C THR A 54 0.28 6.48 -8.89
N HIS A 55 0.76 5.72 -7.90
CA HIS A 55 2.19 5.44 -7.74
C HIS A 55 2.59 4.00 -8.12
N CYS A 56 1.67 3.05 -8.04
CA CYS A 56 1.88 1.65 -8.42
C CYS A 56 1.22 1.41 -9.79
N LYS A 57 2.04 1.32 -10.86
CA LYS A 57 1.59 1.09 -12.24
C LYS A 57 1.86 -0.34 -12.70
#